data_AF-A0A7I7LG42-F1
#
_entry.id   AF-A0A7I7LG42-F1
#
_cell.length_a   1.000
_cell.length_b   1.000
_cell.length_c   1.000
_cell.angle_alpha   90.00
_cell.angle_beta   90.00
_cell.angle_gamma   90.00
#
_symmetry.space_group_name_H-M   'P 1'
#
loop_
_entity.id
_entity.type
_entity.pdbx_description
1 polymer ?
#
loop_
_entity_poly.entity_id
_entity_poly.type
_entity_poly.pdbx_seq_one_letter_code
_entity_poly.pdbx_strand_id
1 'polypeptide(L)' 'MTGHGSPLRIGIVGAARIAPQALVKPAQGNVEAVVAAVAARDGVRAQACAAKHGISRVHSS' A
#
# COMPACT_ATOMS: atom_id res chain seq x y z
N MET A 1 -6.41 -16.65 22.75
CA MET A 1 -5.91 -17.14 21.45
C MET A 1 -6.31 -16.11 20.40
N THR A 2 -5.51 -15.07 20.18
CA THR A 2 -5.76 -14.13 19.08
C THR A 2 -5.42 -14.85 17.79
N GLY A 3 -6.42 -15.08 16.95
CA GLY A 3 -6.22 -15.72 15.65
C GLY A 3 -5.22 -14.87 14.88
N HIS A 4 -4.04 -15.42 14.61
CA HIS A 4 -3.09 -14.81 13.69
C HIS A 4 -3.63 -15.04 12.27
N GLY A 5 -4.73 -14.34 11.95
CA GLY A 5 -5.20 -14.21 10.60
C GLY A 5 -4.09 -13.58 9.77
N SER A 6 -3.91 -14.07 8.55
CA SER A 6 -2.91 -13.49 7.64
C SER A 6 -3.08 -11.97 7.57
N PRO A 7 -1.99 -11.18 7.47
CA PRO A 7 -2.08 -9.72 7.46
C PRO A 7 -3.07 -9.24 6.40
N LEU A 8 -3.95 -8.30 6.77
CA LEU A 8 -4.88 -7.65 5.86
C LEU A 8 -4.09 -6.97 4.76
N ARG A 9 -4.29 -7.43 3.52
CA ARG A 9 -3.60 -6.90 2.34
C ARG A 9 -4.41 -5.76 1.75
N ILE A 10 -3.88 -4.56 1.84
CA ILE A 10 -4.52 -3.34 1.35
C ILE A 10 -3.93 -2.97 -0.01
N GLY A 11 -4.80 -2.72 -0.98
CA GLY A 11 -4.45 -2.16 -2.29
C GLY A 11 -4.88 -0.70 -2.39
N ILE A 12 -4.00 0.16 -2.89
CA ILE A 12 -4.26 1.60 -3.05
C ILE A 12 -4.60 1.89 -4.51
N VAL A 13 -5.75 2.51 -4.79
CA VAL A 13 -6.15 2.93 -6.14
C VAL A 13 -6.11 4.44 -6.24
N GLY A 14 -5.32 4.95 -7.19
CA GLY A 14 -4.86 6.32 -7.23
C GLY A 14 -3.68 6.51 -6.30
N ALA A 15 -2.53 6.96 -6.83
CA ALA A 15 -1.36 7.36 -6.04
C ALA A 15 -1.65 8.68 -5.27
N ALA A 16 -2.66 8.64 -4.40
CA ALA A 16 -3.18 9.78 -3.71
C ALA A 16 -2.16 10.28 -2.69
N ARG A 17 -2.06 11.60 -2.55
CA ARG A 17 -1.13 12.27 -1.63
C ARG A 17 -1.33 11.87 -0.16
N ILE A 18 -2.55 11.40 0.18
CA ILE A 18 -2.93 10.93 1.52
C ILE A 18 -2.49 9.50 1.83
N ALA A 19 -2.24 8.67 0.80
CA ALA A 19 -1.88 7.26 0.95
C ALA A 19 -0.75 6.99 1.96
N PRO A 20 0.33 7.80 2.01
CA PRO A 20 1.41 7.56 2.94
C PRO A 20 1.02 7.73 4.40
N GLN A 21 0.20 8.75 4.70
CA GLN A 21 -0.19 9.07 6.07
C GLN A 21 -1.33 8.18 6.55
N ALA A 22 -2.28 7.86 5.68
CA ALA A 22 -3.48 7.10 6.04
C ALA A 22 -3.28 5.58 6.01
N LEU A 23 -2.41 5.05 5.14
CA LEU A 23 -2.29 3.61 4.93
C LEU A 23 -0.86 3.10 5.12
N VAL A 24 0.15 3.72 4.50
CA VAL A 24 1.53 3.19 4.53
C VAL A 24 2.13 3.26 5.94
N LYS A 25 2.15 4.44 6.57
CA LYS A 25 2.69 4.62 7.93
C LYS A 25 2.00 3.73 8.98
N PRO A 26 0.66 3.69 9.06
CA PRO A 26 0.00 2.82 10.03
C PRO A 26 0.17 1.32 9.72
N ALA A 27 0.30 0.92 8.45
CA ALA A 27 0.59 -0.48 8.11
C ALA A 27 2.01 -0.90 8.53
N GLN A 28 3.00 0.01 8.46
CA GLN A 28 4.35 -0.30 8.95
C GLN A 28 4.40 -0.53 10.47
N GLY A 29 3.50 0.10 11.23
CA GLY A 29 3.41 -0.07 12.68
C GLY A 29 2.47 -1.18 13.15
N ASN A 30 1.69 -1.80 12.24
CA ASN A 30 0.69 -2.81 12.58
C ASN A 30 0.99 -4.13 11.86
N VAL A 31 1.27 -5.19 12.63
CA VAL A 31 1.51 -6.54 12.08
C VAL A 31 0.27 -7.14 11.39
N GLU A 32 -0.92 -6.61 11.70
CA GLU A 32 -2.19 -7.07 11.14
C GLU A 32 -2.52 -6.49 9.76
N ALA A 33 -1.78 -5.47 9.28
CA ALA A 33 -2.09 -4.81 8.01
C ALA A 33 -0.84 -4.54 7.17
N VAL A 34 -0.90 -4.84 5.86
CA VAL A 34 0.18 -4.58 4.91
C VAL A 34 -0.35 -3.91 3.65
N VAL A 35 0.32 -2.85 3.21
CA VAL A 35 0.06 -2.27 1.88
C VAL A 35 0.75 -3.15 0.84
N ALA A 36 -0.04 -3.99 0.17
CA ALA A 36 0.47 -4.99 -0.75
C ALA A 36 0.65 -4.47 -2.18
N ALA A 37 -0.18 -3.51 -2.60
CA ALA A 37 -0.16 -3.00 -3.96
C ALA A 37 -0.61 -1.54 -4.09
N VAL A 38 -0.16 -0.88 -5.16
CA VAL A 38 -0.66 0.43 -5.60
C VAL A 38 -0.99 0.41 -7.10
N ALA A 39 -2.11 1.02 -7.47
CA ALA A 39 -2.55 1.19 -8.83
C ALA A 39 -2.84 2.67 -9.08
N ALA A 40 -2.56 3.17 -10.27
CA ALA A 40 -3.04 4.49 -10.69
C ALA A 40 -3.16 4.55 -12.22
N ARG A 41 -4.01 5.45 -12.73
CA ARG A 41 -4.12 5.74 -14.17
C ARG A 41 -2.78 6.17 -14.78
N ASP A 42 -1.99 6.89 -13.98
CA ASP A 42 -0.62 7.24 -14.31
C ASP A 42 0.32 6.23 -13.65
N GLY A 43 0.81 5.29 -14.45
CA GLY A 43 1.74 4.24 -13.99
C GLY A 43 3.03 4.80 -13.40
N VAL A 44 3.53 5.94 -13.91
CA VAL A 44 4.73 6.60 -13.38
C VAL A 44 4.49 7.10 -11.97
N ARG A 45 3.30 7.68 -11.71
CA ARG A 45 2.91 8.07 -10.35
C ARG A 45 2.74 6.88 -9.41
N ALA A 46 2.15 5.78 -9.88
CA ALA A 46 2.01 4.56 -9.07
C ALA A 46 3.38 4.00 -8.69
N GLN A 47 4.31 3.96 -9.65
CA GLN A 47 5.65 3.43 -9.46
C GLN A 47 6.51 4.33 -8.56
N ALA A 48 6.42 5.66 -8.72
CA ALA A 48 7.07 6.62 -7.81
C ALA A 48 6.55 6.49 -6.37
N CYS A 49 5.23 6.29 -6.20
CA CYS A 49 4.63 6.03 -4.90
C CYS A 49 5.16 4.73 -4.30
N ALA A 50 5.19 3.65 -5.07
CA ALA A 50 5.70 2.36 -4.61
C ALA A 50 7.18 2.42 -4.21
N ALA A 51 8.03 3.04 -5.04
CA ALA A 51 9.45 3.19 -4.77
C ALA A 51 9.71 4.03 -3.50
N LYS A 52 8.95 5.11 -3.31
CA LYS A 52 9.07 5.98 -2.13
C LYS A 52 8.63 5.30 -0.83
N HIS A 53 7.70 4.35 -0.92
CA HIS A 53 7.02 3.77 0.24
C HIS A 53 7.30 2.28 0.47
N GLY A 54 8.10 1.64 -0.41
CA GLY A 54 8.45 0.23 -0.30
C GLY A 54 7.29 -0.73 -0.61
N ILE A 55 6.38 -0.35 -1.52
CA ILE A 55 5.22 -1.18 -1.88
C ILE A 55 5.65 -2.22 -2.92
N SER A 56 5.41 -3.50 -2.64
CA SER A 56 5.94 -4.62 -3.44
C SER A 56 5.29 -4.79 -4.82
N ARG A 57 4.08 -4.26 -5.05
CA ARG A 57 3.35 -4.47 -6.31
C ARG A 57 2.75 -3.17 -6.85
N VAL A 58 2.91 -2.96 -8.15
CA VAL A 58 2.34 -1.83 -8.89
C VAL A 58 1.44 -2.36 -9.99
N HIS A 59 0.24 -1.81 -10.12
CA HIS A 59 -0.68 -2.11 -11.22
C HIS A 59 -0.82 -0.88 -12.13
N SER A 60 -0.62 -1.11 -13.43
CA SER A 60 -0.99 -0.16 -14.49
C SER A 60 -2.36 -0.58 -15.04
N SER A 61 -3.40 0.14 -14.66
CA SER A 61 -4.75 -0.01 -15.24
C SER A 61 -5.07 1.17 -16.14
#